data_AF-X1IEZ4-F1
#
_entry.id   AF-X1IEZ4-F1
#
_cell.length_a   1.000
_cell.length_b   1.000
_cell.length_c   1.000
_cell.angle_alpha   90.00
_cell.angle_beta   90.00
_cell.angle_gamma   90.00
#
_symmetry.space_group_name_H-M   'P 1'
#
loop_
_entity.id
_entity.type
_entity.pdbx_description
1 polymer ?
#
loop_
_entity_poly.entity_id
_entity_poly.type
_entity_poly.pdbx_seq_one_letter_code
_entity_poly.pdbx_strand_id
1 'polypeptide(L)'
;MPVGLVVMRWDERVGTEILARYPEEIIITDKTLMQVYSTHEYSGESGMISLMVGSLNIASYYTGPEKGYYILLLLNLDDDPDAYEGGLADTSRIILQNLEDDAYVQFVPSLFRRLSMYPTLNEEQRLAMTYQDEIKRMIINRLREEGTVSKSELMVWLKDRYKQGFVDLEGVLIELIKREIIKETSVKGMPSELIFLTNDILMLRVPPVQLLKDPADKGL
;
A
#
# COMPACT_ATOMS: atom_id res chain seq x y z
N MET A 1 -13.26 -13.31 4.49
CA MET A 1 -13.19 -11.88 4.85
C MET A 1 -12.18 -11.72 5.96
N PRO A 2 -11.45 -10.59 6.02
CA PRO A 2 -10.47 -10.38 7.07
C PRO A 2 -11.11 -10.41 8.45
N VAL A 3 -10.47 -11.09 9.38
CA VAL A 3 -10.90 -11.19 10.77
C VAL A 3 -10.22 -10.15 11.64
N GLY A 4 -9.13 -9.54 11.17
CA GLY A 4 -8.38 -8.60 11.97
C GLY A 4 -7.20 -7.90 11.34
N LEU A 5 -6.86 -6.73 11.88
CA LEU A 5 -5.62 -5.99 11.57
C LEU A 5 -4.79 -5.86 12.85
N VAL A 6 -3.50 -6.16 12.77
CA VAL A 6 -2.55 -6.02 13.87
C VAL A 6 -1.32 -5.28 13.40
N VAL A 7 -0.87 -4.32 14.21
CA VAL A 7 0.41 -3.64 14.07
C VAL A 7 1.31 -4.14 15.18
N MET A 8 2.44 -4.72 14.82
CA MET A 8 3.44 -5.21 15.78
C MET A 8 4.84 -4.68 15.45
N ARG A 9 5.73 -4.77 16.43
CA ARG A 9 7.16 -4.47 16.30
C ARG A 9 7.97 -5.57 17.01
N TRP A 10 9.22 -5.75 16.61
CA TRP A 10 10.18 -6.53 17.37
C TRP A 10 10.92 -5.65 18.39
N ASP A 11 10.96 -6.09 19.65
CA ASP A 11 11.75 -5.52 20.73
C ASP A 11 12.81 -6.54 21.18
N GLU A 12 14.07 -6.12 21.31
CA GLU A 12 15.18 -7.04 21.66
C GLU A 12 15.05 -7.69 23.05
N ARG A 13 14.29 -7.06 23.97
CA ARG A 13 14.14 -7.54 25.35
C ARG A 13 12.89 -8.36 25.55
N VAL A 14 11.79 -7.97 24.90
CA VAL A 14 10.47 -8.57 25.11
C VAL A 14 10.07 -9.52 23.97
N GLY A 15 10.69 -9.39 22.79
CA GLY A 15 10.34 -10.12 21.59
C GLY A 15 9.26 -9.40 20.78
N THR A 16 8.26 -10.13 20.27
CA THR A 16 7.18 -9.52 19.50
C THR A 16 6.21 -8.73 20.38
N GLU A 17 6.02 -7.45 20.07
CA GLU A 17 5.12 -6.54 20.78
C GLU A 17 3.97 -6.09 19.87
N ILE A 18 2.71 -6.30 20.29
CA ILE A 18 1.54 -5.75 19.61
C ILE A 18 1.35 -4.31 20.05
N LEU A 19 1.40 -3.38 19.10
CA LEU A 19 1.23 -1.95 19.35
C LEU A 19 -0.22 -1.50 19.16
N ALA A 20 -0.90 -2.08 18.17
CA ALA A 20 -2.32 -1.83 17.92
C ALA A 20 -2.98 -3.05 17.29
N ARG A 21 -4.28 -3.23 17.56
CA ARG A 21 -5.10 -4.27 16.92
C ARG A 21 -6.54 -3.83 16.76
N TYR A 22 -7.19 -4.34 15.73
CA TYR A 22 -8.62 -4.14 15.52
C TYR A 22 -9.26 -5.35 14.81
N PRO A 23 -10.38 -5.89 15.31
CA PRO A 23 -11.02 -5.54 16.59
C PRO A 23 -10.15 -5.80 17.83
N GLU A 24 -10.47 -5.15 18.96
CA GLU A 24 -9.67 -5.24 20.19
C GLU A 24 -9.69 -6.62 20.82
N GLU A 25 -10.71 -7.43 20.50
CA GLU A 25 -10.92 -8.77 21.03
C GLU A 25 -10.15 -9.85 20.26
N ILE A 26 -9.41 -9.48 19.21
CA ILE A 26 -8.58 -10.43 18.46
C ILE A 26 -7.56 -11.07 19.37
N ILE A 27 -7.49 -12.39 19.28
CA ILE A 27 -6.48 -13.20 19.95
C ILE A 27 -5.49 -13.69 18.89
N ILE A 28 -4.24 -13.23 18.99
CA ILE A 28 -3.10 -13.80 18.27
C ILE A 28 -2.15 -14.40 19.31
N THR A 29 -1.60 -15.58 19.01
CA THR A 29 -0.60 -16.22 19.87
C THR A 29 0.80 -15.70 19.57
N ASP A 30 1.67 -15.64 20.59
CA ASP A 30 3.08 -15.26 20.41
C ASP A 30 3.79 -16.14 19.38
N LYS A 31 3.43 -17.43 19.32
CA LYS A 31 3.93 -18.36 18.30
C LYS A 31 3.64 -17.86 16.87
N THR A 32 2.44 -17.33 16.63
CA THR A 32 2.04 -16.77 15.34
C THR A 32 2.86 -15.52 15.02
N LEU A 33 2.97 -14.58 15.97
CA LEU A 33 3.75 -13.35 15.78
C LEU A 33 5.23 -13.67 15.49
N MET A 34 5.81 -14.61 16.24
CA MET A 34 7.17 -15.09 16.02
C MET A 34 7.37 -15.69 14.64
N GLN A 35 6.42 -16.49 14.17
CA GLN A 35 6.50 -17.10 12.83
C GLN A 35 6.46 -16.04 11.73
N VAL A 36 5.61 -15.01 11.87
CA VAL A 36 5.59 -13.85 10.96
C VAL A 36 6.94 -13.13 10.96
N TYR A 37 7.46 -12.78 12.15
CA TYR A 37 8.77 -12.15 12.31
C TYR A 37 9.88 -12.96 11.64
N SER A 38 10.03 -14.24 11.97
CA SER A 38 11.09 -15.09 11.43
C SER A 38 11.02 -15.24 9.91
N THR A 39 9.82 -15.19 9.32
CA THR A 39 9.66 -15.32 7.87
C THR A 39 10.11 -14.05 7.15
N HIS A 40 9.79 -12.88 7.68
CA HIS A 40 10.28 -11.60 7.15
C HIS A 40 11.78 -11.44 7.33
N GLU A 41 12.31 -11.75 8.50
CA GLU A 41 13.75 -11.69 8.78
C GLU A 41 14.58 -12.62 7.89
N TYR A 42 14.01 -13.75 7.47
CA TYR A 42 14.65 -14.63 6.49
C TYR A 42 14.84 -13.95 5.12
N SER A 43 13.86 -13.13 4.71
CA SER A 43 13.96 -12.35 3.47
C SER A 43 14.86 -11.12 3.63
N GLY A 44 14.80 -10.45 4.80
CA GLY A 44 15.54 -9.23 5.09
C GLY A 44 15.07 -7.99 4.30
N GLU A 45 14.01 -8.12 3.49
CA GLU A 45 13.52 -7.07 2.59
C GLU A 45 12.15 -6.55 3.06
N SER A 46 11.88 -5.27 2.79
CA SER A 46 10.54 -4.71 2.97
C SER A 46 9.59 -5.29 1.93
N GLY A 47 8.34 -5.53 2.33
CA GLY A 47 7.32 -6.01 1.41
C GLY A 47 6.29 -6.91 2.09
N MET A 48 5.41 -7.48 1.27
CA MET A 48 4.39 -8.40 1.73
C MET A 48 4.86 -9.85 1.62
N ILE A 49 4.53 -10.64 2.64
CA ILE A 49 4.51 -12.10 2.59
C ILE A 49 3.11 -12.62 2.91
N SER A 50 2.85 -13.84 2.44
CA SER A 50 1.64 -14.60 2.72
C SER A 50 2.03 -15.87 3.45
N LEU A 51 1.38 -16.17 4.57
CA LEU A 51 1.65 -17.39 5.34
C LEU A 51 0.39 -17.95 5.97
N MET A 52 0.34 -19.28 6.08
CA MET A 52 -0.72 -20.01 6.76
C MET A 52 -0.23 -20.45 8.14
N VAL A 53 -0.96 -20.08 9.19
CA VAL A 53 -0.64 -20.46 10.58
C VAL A 53 -1.88 -21.07 11.23
N GLY A 54 -1.86 -22.40 11.36
CA GLY A 54 -3.01 -23.14 11.89
C GLY A 54 -4.21 -23.03 10.96
N SER A 55 -5.29 -22.39 11.43
CA SER A 55 -6.52 -22.13 10.67
C SER A 55 -6.66 -20.67 10.23
N LEU A 56 -5.57 -19.91 10.20
CA LEU A 56 -5.55 -18.52 9.76
C LEU A 56 -4.62 -18.39 8.55
N ASN A 57 -5.10 -17.69 7.53
CA ASN A 57 -4.23 -17.10 6.53
C ASN A 57 -3.80 -15.71 7.02
N ILE A 58 -2.56 -15.34 6.77
CA ILE A 58 -2.00 -14.06 7.20
C ILE A 58 -1.33 -13.42 5.99
N ALA A 59 -1.78 -12.22 5.65
CA ALA A 59 -1.05 -11.30 4.78
C ALA A 59 -0.28 -10.34 5.68
N SER A 60 1.05 -10.30 5.58
CA SER A 60 1.89 -9.48 6.44
C SER A 60 2.81 -8.59 5.64
N TYR A 61 2.77 -7.28 5.91
CA TYR A 61 3.69 -6.29 5.34
C TYR A 61 4.77 -5.91 6.35
N TYR A 62 6.04 -6.07 5.99
CA TYR A 62 7.18 -5.59 6.77
C TYR A 62 7.72 -4.30 6.18
N THR A 63 7.94 -3.31 7.04
CA THR A 63 8.42 -1.97 6.62
C THR A 63 9.93 -1.90 6.44
N GLY A 64 10.64 -3.03 6.57
CA GLY A 64 12.09 -3.10 6.50
C GLY A 64 12.79 -2.69 7.82
N PRO A 65 14.12 -2.88 7.89
CA PRO A 65 14.91 -2.78 9.11
C PRO A 65 15.03 -1.34 9.66
N GLU A 66 14.82 -0.32 8.83
CA GLU A 66 14.91 1.08 9.28
C GLU A 66 13.80 1.45 10.27
N LYS A 67 12.58 0.93 10.04
CA LYS A 67 11.40 1.21 10.86
C LYS A 67 10.99 0.02 11.73
N GLY A 68 11.14 -1.21 11.24
CA GLY A 68 10.92 -2.41 12.03
C GLY A 68 9.46 -2.75 12.37
N TYR A 69 8.48 -2.22 11.63
CA TYR A 69 7.06 -2.47 11.86
C TYR A 69 6.52 -3.57 10.96
N TYR A 70 5.56 -4.32 11.49
CA TYR A 70 4.86 -5.38 10.80
C TYR A 70 3.36 -5.12 10.86
N ILE A 71 2.71 -5.10 9.70
CA ILE A 71 1.28 -4.88 9.55
C ILE A 71 0.67 -6.21 9.10
N LEU A 72 -0.10 -6.85 9.97
CA LEU A 72 -0.67 -8.18 9.75
C LEU A 72 -2.17 -8.05 9.52
N LEU A 73 -2.65 -8.52 8.37
CA LEU A 73 -4.05 -8.76 8.11
C LEU A 73 -4.33 -10.25 8.33
N LEU A 74 -5.15 -10.54 9.33
CA LEU A 74 -5.63 -11.88 9.62
C LEU A 74 -6.83 -12.19 8.74
N LEU A 75 -6.79 -13.36 8.11
CA LEU A 75 -7.74 -13.80 7.11
C LEU A 75 -8.27 -15.20 7.45
N ASN A 76 -9.42 -15.55 6.90
CA ASN A 76 -9.91 -16.93 6.93
C ASN A 76 -9.10 -17.79 5.96
N LEU A 77 -9.13 -19.11 6.14
CA LEU A 77 -8.43 -20.07 5.27
C LEU A 77 -8.82 -19.97 3.79
N ASP A 78 -10.06 -19.59 3.51
CA ASP A 78 -10.59 -19.51 2.15
C ASP A 78 -10.27 -18.17 1.46
N ASP A 79 -9.71 -17.20 2.18
CA ASP A 79 -9.33 -15.91 1.60
C ASP A 79 -7.95 -15.99 0.96
N ASP A 80 -7.83 -15.38 -0.22
CA ASP A 80 -6.55 -15.14 -0.90
C ASP A 80 -5.81 -13.95 -0.27
N PRO A 81 -4.65 -14.16 0.37
CA PRO A 81 -3.85 -13.08 0.95
C PRO A 81 -3.37 -12.07 -0.09
N ASP A 82 -2.98 -12.54 -1.27
CA ASP A 82 -2.32 -11.71 -2.28
C ASP A 82 -3.27 -10.65 -2.85
N ALA A 83 -4.58 -10.90 -2.79
CA ALA A 83 -5.62 -9.94 -3.14
C ALA A 83 -5.59 -8.64 -2.29
N TYR A 84 -4.88 -8.63 -1.15
CA TYR A 84 -4.78 -7.48 -0.24
C TYR A 84 -3.45 -6.72 -0.36
N GLU A 85 -2.50 -7.15 -1.19
CA GLU A 85 -1.14 -6.63 -1.23
C GLU A 85 -1.06 -5.11 -1.40
N GLY A 86 -1.71 -4.56 -2.42
CA GLY A 86 -1.70 -3.12 -2.66
C GLY A 86 -2.42 -2.34 -1.54
N GLY A 87 -3.46 -2.92 -0.93
CA GLY A 87 -4.13 -2.32 0.21
C GLY A 87 -3.25 -2.28 1.46
N LEU A 88 -2.44 -3.33 1.67
CA LEU A 88 -1.50 -3.42 2.79
C LEU A 88 -0.33 -2.45 2.63
N ALA A 89 0.20 -2.29 1.43
CA ALA A 89 1.22 -1.28 1.12
C ALA A 89 0.71 0.15 1.38
N ASP A 90 -0.52 0.46 0.94
CA ASP A 90 -1.16 1.74 1.25
C ASP A 90 -1.33 1.94 2.77
N THR A 91 -1.76 0.89 3.47
CA THR A 91 -2.01 0.90 4.92
C THR A 91 -0.73 1.10 5.71
N SER A 92 0.34 0.37 5.36
CA SER A 92 1.64 0.47 6.01
C SER A 92 2.19 1.89 5.89
N ARG A 93 2.07 2.52 4.72
CA ARG A 93 2.51 3.91 4.53
C ARG A 93 1.73 4.89 5.41
N ILE A 94 0.41 4.75 5.53
CA ILE A 94 -0.39 5.62 6.41
C ILE A 94 0.05 5.46 7.87
N ILE A 95 0.32 4.22 8.31
CA ILE A 95 0.86 3.95 9.65
C ILE A 95 2.22 4.64 9.82
N LEU A 96 3.14 4.45 8.88
CA LEU A 96 4.50 5.02 8.92
C LEU A 96 4.50 6.56 8.95
N GLN A 97 3.58 7.20 8.24
CA GLN A 97 3.42 8.66 8.21
C GLN A 97 2.91 9.23 9.54
N ASN A 98 2.28 8.41 10.37
CA ASN A 98 1.65 8.82 11.63
C ASN A 98 2.27 8.10 12.84
N LEU A 99 3.56 7.73 12.77
CA LEU A 99 4.27 7.10 13.88
C LEU A 99 4.56 8.05 15.04
N GLU A 100 4.72 9.35 14.76
CA GLU A 100 4.93 10.33 15.83
C GLU A 100 3.72 10.36 16.76
N ASP A 101 4.00 10.32 18.07
CA ASP A 101 3.01 10.29 19.16
C ASP A 101 1.96 9.16 19.04
N ASP A 102 2.28 8.06 18.36
CA ASP A 102 1.38 6.93 18.11
C ASP A 102 0.05 7.34 17.45
N ALA A 103 0.06 8.43 16.68
CA ALA A 103 -1.13 8.98 16.02
C ALA A 103 -1.78 8.02 15.01
N TYR A 104 -1.07 6.95 14.60
CA TYR A 104 -1.61 5.91 13.74
C TYR A 104 -2.67 5.02 14.40
N VAL A 105 -2.64 4.87 15.74
CA VAL A 105 -3.51 3.93 16.48
C VAL A 105 -4.99 4.23 16.23
N GLN A 106 -5.38 5.50 16.23
CA GLN A 106 -6.76 5.95 15.91
C GLN A 106 -7.19 5.64 14.47
N PHE A 107 -6.25 5.45 13.53
CA PHE A 107 -6.57 5.14 12.15
C PHE A 107 -6.77 3.63 11.92
N VAL A 108 -6.22 2.75 12.77
CA VAL A 108 -6.27 1.29 12.61
C VAL A 108 -7.68 0.75 12.31
N PRO A 109 -8.76 1.17 13.01
CA PRO A 109 -10.12 0.72 12.69
C PRO A 109 -10.58 1.12 11.28
N SER A 110 -10.23 2.33 10.84
CA SER A 110 -10.59 2.82 9.50
C SER A 110 -9.78 2.15 8.39
N LEU A 111 -8.50 1.88 8.66
CA LEU A 111 -7.58 1.18 7.77
C LEU A 111 -8.03 -0.28 7.58
N PHE A 112 -8.44 -0.95 8.66
CA PHE A 112 -9.02 -2.29 8.59
C PHE A 112 -10.26 -2.31 7.69
N ARG A 113 -11.22 -1.39 7.89
CA ARG A 113 -12.42 -1.32 7.04
C ARG A 113 -12.08 -1.12 5.56
N ARG A 114 -11.10 -0.26 5.25
CA ARG A 114 -10.63 -0.03 3.88
C ARG A 114 -10.00 -1.30 3.30
N LEU A 115 -9.15 -1.99 4.07
CA LEU A 115 -8.54 -3.25 3.69
C LEU A 115 -9.58 -4.34 3.42
N SER A 116 -10.60 -4.48 4.28
CA SER A 116 -11.66 -5.48 4.12
C SER A 116 -12.43 -5.35 2.81
N MET A 117 -12.58 -4.12 2.30
CA MET A 117 -13.28 -3.85 1.05
C MET A 117 -12.35 -3.92 -0.18
N TYR A 118 -11.03 -3.94 0.01
CA TYR A 118 -10.06 -3.80 -1.07
C TYR A 118 -10.22 -4.83 -2.21
N PRO A 119 -10.40 -6.14 -1.94
CA PRO A 119 -10.57 -7.13 -3.01
C PRO A 119 -11.85 -6.90 -3.83
N THR A 120 -12.87 -6.30 -3.23
CA THR A 120 -14.17 -6.06 -3.88
C THR A 120 -14.17 -4.86 -4.82
N LEU A 121 -13.11 -4.06 -4.81
CA LEU A 121 -12.99 -2.89 -5.66
C LEU A 121 -12.86 -3.29 -7.13
N ASN A 122 -13.65 -2.65 -7.98
CA ASN A 122 -13.50 -2.79 -9.42
C ASN A 122 -12.27 -2.00 -9.93
N GLU A 123 -11.93 -2.19 -11.21
CA GLU A 123 -10.75 -1.58 -11.81
C GLU A 123 -10.78 -0.04 -11.76
N GLU A 124 -11.92 0.58 -12.09
CA GLU A 124 -12.08 2.04 -12.05
C GLU A 124 -11.84 2.61 -10.65
N GLN A 125 -12.41 1.97 -9.62
CA GLN A 125 -12.22 2.36 -8.22
C GLN A 125 -10.76 2.20 -7.80
N ARG A 126 -10.10 1.12 -8.22
CA ARG A 126 -8.68 0.89 -7.94
C ARG A 126 -7.82 1.94 -8.63
N LEU A 127 -8.10 2.34 -9.86
CA LEU A 127 -7.39 3.42 -10.57
C LEU A 127 -7.63 4.78 -9.91
N ALA A 128 -8.86 5.06 -9.48
CA ALA A 128 -9.18 6.28 -8.74
C ALA A 128 -8.38 6.37 -7.44
N MET A 129 -8.26 5.26 -6.70
CA MET A 129 -7.43 5.21 -5.49
C MET A 129 -5.95 5.45 -5.78
N THR A 130 -5.41 4.85 -6.85
CA THR A 130 -4.03 5.10 -7.31
C THR A 130 -3.78 6.56 -7.60
N TYR A 131 -4.73 7.27 -8.23
CA TYR A 131 -4.55 8.69 -8.56
C TYR A 131 -4.83 9.64 -7.38
N GLN A 132 -5.60 9.21 -6.38
CA GLN A 132 -5.83 9.98 -5.16
C GLN A 132 -4.58 10.06 -4.27
N ASP A 133 -3.75 9.04 -4.33
CA ASP A 133 -2.44 8.98 -3.67
C ASP A 133 -1.51 10.06 -4.21
N GLU A 134 -1.03 10.92 -3.32
CA GLU A 134 -0.22 12.08 -3.68
C GLU A 134 1.10 11.67 -4.34
N ILE A 135 1.78 10.66 -3.82
CA ILE A 135 3.10 10.22 -4.29
C ILE A 135 2.96 9.58 -5.66
N LYS A 136 1.99 8.69 -5.83
CA LYS A 136 1.69 8.06 -7.13
C LYS A 136 1.33 9.11 -8.17
N ARG A 137 0.49 10.09 -7.81
CA ARG A 137 0.11 11.19 -8.70
C ARG A 137 1.31 12.08 -9.07
N MET A 138 2.22 12.34 -8.14
CA MET A 138 3.45 13.08 -8.42
C MET A 138 4.33 12.35 -9.43
N ILE A 139 4.52 11.03 -9.27
CA ILE A 139 5.28 10.20 -10.22
C ILE A 139 4.62 10.25 -11.60
N ILE A 140 3.31 10.03 -11.69
CA ILE A 140 2.56 10.05 -12.95
C ILE A 140 2.69 11.42 -13.63
N ASN A 141 2.47 12.52 -12.90
CA ASN A 141 2.57 13.86 -13.47
C ASN A 141 3.99 14.19 -13.96
N ARG A 142 5.02 13.80 -13.21
CA ARG A 142 6.41 13.99 -13.65
C ARG A 142 6.69 13.22 -14.94
N LEU A 143 6.25 11.97 -15.01
CA LEU A 143 6.42 11.15 -16.21
C LEU A 143 5.58 11.66 -17.40
N ARG A 144 4.46 12.35 -17.18
CA ARG A 144 3.71 13.04 -18.26
C ARG A 144 4.51 14.20 -18.86
N GLU A 145 5.28 14.92 -18.04
CA GLU A 145 6.08 16.06 -18.48
C GLU A 145 7.39 15.61 -19.15
N GLU A 146 8.09 14.63 -18.56
CA GLU A 146 9.43 14.21 -18.99
C GLU A 146 9.41 12.98 -19.92
N GLY A 147 8.33 12.21 -19.93
CA GLY A 147 8.16 10.95 -20.69
C GLY A 147 8.90 9.76 -20.08
N THR A 148 10.17 9.94 -19.68
CA THR A 148 10.98 8.94 -19.00
C THR A 148 11.94 9.58 -18.01
N VAL A 149 12.23 8.86 -16.92
CA VAL A 149 13.17 9.29 -15.88
C VAL A 149 13.99 8.10 -15.40
N SER A 150 15.23 8.32 -14.98
CA SER A 150 16.00 7.26 -14.33
C SER A 150 15.46 6.96 -12.93
N LYS A 151 15.49 5.69 -12.52
CA LYS A 151 15.02 5.26 -11.21
C LYS A 151 15.77 5.99 -10.10
N SER A 152 17.09 6.05 -10.16
CA SER A 152 17.90 6.78 -9.18
C SER A 152 17.52 8.26 -9.05
N GLU A 153 17.29 8.94 -10.16
CA GLU A 153 16.87 10.35 -10.16
C GLU A 153 15.45 10.54 -9.61
N LEU A 154 14.51 9.66 -9.98
CA LEU A 154 13.15 9.71 -9.44
C LEU A 154 13.18 9.53 -7.92
N MET A 155 13.97 8.59 -7.42
CA MET A 155 14.11 8.30 -5.99
C MET A 155 14.69 9.48 -5.22
N VAL A 156 15.73 10.14 -5.75
CA VAL A 156 16.31 11.36 -5.15
C VAL A 156 15.27 12.49 -5.14
N TRP A 157 14.59 12.73 -6.26
CA TRP A 157 13.58 13.78 -6.36
C TRP A 157 12.39 13.57 -5.44
N LEU A 158 11.90 12.32 -5.31
CA LEU A 158 10.81 12.00 -4.38
C LEU A 158 11.24 12.24 -2.94
N LYS A 159 12.47 11.86 -2.55
CA LYS A 159 13.01 12.16 -1.22
C LYS A 159 13.14 13.67 -0.95
N ASP A 160 13.56 14.45 -1.94
CA ASP A 160 13.71 15.90 -1.79
C ASP A 160 12.35 16.62 -1.65
N ARG A 161 11.34 16.15 -2.39
CA ARG A 161 9.97 16.70 -2.35
C ARG A 161 9.25 16.26 -1.08
N TYR A 162 9.43 15.01 -0.68
CA TYR A 162 8.77 14.39 0.46
C TYR A 162 9.71 14.45 1.68
N LYS A 163 9.81 15.64 2.29
CA LYS A 163 10.65 15.88 3.47
C LYS A 163 10.10 15.27 4.77
N GLN A 164 8.90 14.68 4.72
CA GLN A 164 8.22 14.12 5.87
C GLN A 164 8.17 12.59 5.77
N GLY A 165 8.97 11.94 6.61
CA GLY A 165 8.84 10.52 6.90
C GLY A 165 9.44 9.56 5.88
N PHE A 166 9.46 8.29 6.26
CA PHE A 166 9.87 7.19 5.40
C PHE A 166 8.78 6.93 4.36
N VAL A 167 9.17 6.80 3.10
CA VAL A 167 8.31 6.37 2.00
C VAL A 167 8.94 5.13 1.39
N ASP A 168 8.20 4.02 1.38
CA ASP A 168 8.55 2.84 0.61
C ASP A 168 8.32 3.11 -0.89
N LEU A 169 9.30 3.76 -1.51
CA LEU A 169 9.21 4.17 -2.91
C LEU A 169 9.24 2.97 -3.85
N GLU A 170 9.93 1.89 -3.49
CA GLU A 170 9.91 0.64 -4.28
C GLU A 170 8.51 0.03 -4.29
N GLY A 171 7.85 -0.07 -3.13
CA GLY A 171 6.46 -0.53 -3.04
C GLY A 171 5.50 0.32 -3.89
N VAL A 172 5.70 1.64 -3.93
CA VAL A 172 4.93 2.55 -4.79
C VAL A 172 5.16 2.26 -6.28
N LEU A 173 6.41 2.05 -6.70
CA LEU A 173 6.73 1.74 -8.09
C LEU A 173 6.18 0.37 -8.51
N ILE A 174 6.33 -0.65 -7.67
CA ILE A 174 5.80 -1.99 -7.90
C ILE A 174 4.28 -1.94 -8.14
N GLU A 175 3.54 -1.15 -7.36
CA GLU A 175 2.10 -1.03 -7.56
C GLU A 175 1.75 -0.36 -8.90
N LEU A 176 2.48 0.68 -9.30
CA LEU A 176 2.28 1.34 -10.60
C LEU A 176 2.64 0.42 -11.77
N ILE A 177 3.66 -0.43 -11.61
CA ILE A 177 4.05 -1.46 -12.59
C ILE A 177 2.98 -2.53 -12.71
N LYS A 178 2.48 -3.06 -11.58
CA LYS A 178 1.40 -4.06 -11.56
C LYS A 178 0.11 -3.58 -12.20
N ARG A 179 -0.12 -2.26 -12.20
CA ARG A 179 -1.25 -1.59 -12.86
C ARG A 179 -0.96 -1.18 -14.30
N GLU A 180 0.21 -1.55 -14.83
CA GLU A 180 0.67 -1.23 -16.18
C GLU A 180 0.73 0.27 -16.49
N ILE A 181 0.75 1.13 -15.46
CA ILE A 181 0.85 2.59 -15.63
C ILE A 181 2.28 2.95 -16.03
N ILE A 182 3.24 2.34 -15.35
CA ILE A 182 4.67 2.52 -15.63
C ILE A 182 5.34 1.21 -15.99
N LYS A 183 6.49 1.31 -16.65
CA LYS A 183 7.37 0.18 -16.92
C LYS A 183 8.81 0.53 -16.58
N GLU A 184 9.45 -0.34 -15.83
CA GLU A 184 10.88 -0.27 -15.50
C GLU A 184 11.68 -1.11 -16.49
N THR A 185 12.75 -0.57 -17.06
CA THR A 185 13.59 -1.28 -18.03
C THR A 185 15.03 -0.76 -18.02
N SER A 186 15.99 -1.69 -18.05
CA SER A 186 17.40 -1.36 -18.27
C SER A 186 17.67 -1.06 -19.75
N VAL A 187 18.20 0.14 -20.04
CA VAL A 187 18.56 0.56 -21.39
C VAL A 187 20.07 0.61 -21.52
N LYS A 188 20.62 -0.04 -22.56
CA LYS A 188 22.06 -0.12 -22.78
C LYS A 188 22.67 1.28 -22.87
N GLY A 189 23.69 1.52 -22.05
CA GLY A 189 24.40 2.80 -21.98
C GLY A 189 23.88 3.75 -20.89
N MET A 190 22.77 3.41 -20.22
CA MET A 190 22.30 4.12 -19.04
C MET A 190 22.86 3.48 -17.75
N PRO A 191 23.24 4.30 -16.74
CA PRO A 191 23.80 3.80 -15.49
C PRO A 191 22.74 3.27 -14.51
N SER A 192 21.46 3.59 -14.74
CA SER A 192 20.33 3.19 -13.91
C SER A 192 19.17 2.76 -14.80
N GLU A 193 18.28 1.93 -14.27
CA GLU A 193 17.04 1.55 -14.92
C GLU A 193 16.20 2.80 -15.21
N LEU A 194 15.53 2.80 -16.36
CA LEU A 194 14.63 3.86 -16.76
C LEU A 194 13.20 3.45 -16.47
N ILE A 195 12.42 4.42 -16.00
CA ILE A 195 10.99 4.31 -15.77
C ILE A 195 10.29 5.05 -16.90
N PHE A 196 9.36 4.37 -17.56
CA PHE A 196 8.57 4.87 -18.68
C PHE A 196 7.10 4.92 -18.27
N LEU A 197 6.39 5.98 -18.69
CA LEU A 197 4.93 5.98 -18.66
C LEU A 197 4.41 5.15 -19.84
N THR A 198 3.73 4.04 -19.55
CA THR A 198 3.15 3.16 -20.58
C THR A 198 1.67 3.42 -20.78
N ASN A 199 0.94 3.62 -19.68
CA ASN A 199 -0.48 3.96 -19.69
C ASN A 199 -0.73 5.14 -18.76
N ASP A 200 -1.71 5.96 -19.11
CA ASP A 200 -2.07 7.14 -18.32
C ASP A 200 -3.50 7.07 -17.78
N ILE A 201 -3.75 7.77 -16.68
CA ILE A 201 -5.06 7.83 -16.02
C ILE A 201 -5.76 9.14 -16.40
N LEU A 202 -6.86 9.02 -17.14
CA LEU A 202 -7.79 10.11 -17.39
C LEU A 202 -9.07 9.90 -16.59
N MET A 203 -9.38 10.85 -15.70
CA MET A 203 -10.64 10.84 -14.95
C MET A 203 -11.55 11.94 -15.46
N LEU A 204 -12.73 11.55 -15.93
CA LEU A 204 -13.75 12.47 -16.41
C LEU A 204 -15.00 12.29 -15.55
N ARG A 205 -15.64 13.40 -15.20
CA ARG A 205 -16.96 13.34 -14.57
C ARG A 205 -17.96 12.84 -15.60
N VAL A 206 -18.72 11.79 -15.26
CA VAL A 206 -19.88 11.40 -16.06
C VAL A 206 -20.90 12.53 -16.00
N PRO A 207 -21.34 13.11 -17.13
CA PRO A 207 -22.33 14.16 -17.13
C PRO A 207 -23.61 13.63 -16.47
N PRO A 208 -24.30 14.44 -15.65
CA PRO A 208 -25.52 14.00 -14.99
C PRO A 208 -26.59 13.65 -16.03
N VAL A 209 -26.79 12.36 -16.28
CA VAL A 209 -27.70 11.85 -17.32
C VAL A 209 -29.13 12.36 -17.11
N GLN A 210 -29.53 12.61 -15.85
CA GLN A 210 -30.84 13.17 -15.50
C GLN A 210 -31.02 14.66 -15.85
N LEU A 211 -29.95 15.42 -16.07
CA LEU A 211 -30.02 16.80 -16.60
C LEU A 211 -30.20 16.81 -18.11
N LEU A 212 -29.65 15.81 -18.81
CA LEU A 212 -29.80 15.65 -20.26
C LEU A 212 -31.15 15.06 -20.68
N LYS A 213 -31.83 14.33 -19.78
CA LYS A 213 -33.15 13.75 -20.05
C LYS A 213 -34.30 14.77 -20.02
N ASP A 214 -34.14 15.88 -19.30
CA ASP A 214 -35.15 16.94 -19.20
C ASP A 214 -34.49 18.33 -19.01
N PRO A 215 -33.88 18.88 -20.07
CA PRO A 215 -33.15 20.15 -20.00
C PRO A 215 -34.08 21.35 -19.80
N ALA A 216 -35.30 21.29 -20.36
CA ALA A 216 -36.26 22.39 -20.37
C ALA A 216 -36.73 22.81 -18.96
N ASP A 217 -36.98 21.85 -18.07
CA ASP A 217 -37.43 22.13 -16.69
C ASP A 217 -36.29 22.56 -15.75
N LYS A 218 -35.03 22.55 -16.22
CA LYS A 218 -33.84 22.85 -15.42
C LYS A 218 -33.05 24.06 -15.91
N GLY A 219 -33.62 24.84 -16.83
CA GLY A 219 -33.05 26.11 -17.31
C GLY A 219 -31.79 25.95 -18.16
N LEU A 220 -31.67 24.82 -18.87
CA LEU A 220 -30.62 24.54 -19.87
C LEU A 220 -31.23 24.40 -21.26
#